data_AF-A0A5K1E8G1-F1
#
_entry.id   AF-A0A5K1E8G1-F1
#
_cell.length_a   1.000
_cell.length_b   1.000
_cell.length_c   1.000
_cell.angle_alpha   90.00
_cell.angle_beta   90.00
_cell.angle_gamma   90.00
#
_symmetry.space_group_name_H-M   'P 1'
#
loop_
_entity.id
_entity.type
_entity.pdbx_description
1 polymer ?
#
loop_
_entity_poly.entity_id
_entity_poly.type
_entity_poly.pdbx_seq_one_letter_code
_entity_poly.pdbx_strand_id
1 'polypeptide(L)' 'TRDIDEERRNAVVEKIHQSAVKISKARGVKLLGFHIVNQDPPALAAESIIAAMSVASKQLNLSSKRMISRAYHDSLFVA' A
#
# COMPACT_ATOMS: atom_id res chain seq x y z
N THR A 1 -2.47 -6.39 4.76
CA THR A 1 -3.42 -5.30 4.42
C THR A 1 -2.66 -4.16 3.75
N ARG A 2 -3.32 -3.30 2.97
CA ARG A 2 -2.70 -2.15 2.28
C ARG A 2 -3.36 -0.86 2.78
N ASP A 3 -2.59 0.23 2.87
CA ASP A 3 -3.09 1.57 3.17
C ASP A 3 -2.15 2.60 2.51
N ILE A 4 -2.68 3.78 2.18
CA ILE A 4 -1.87 4.90 1.68
C ILE A 4 -1.00 5.50 2.80
N ASP A 5 -1.44 5.33 4.05
CA ASP A 5 -0.72 5.72 5.25
C ASP A 5 0.07 4.54 5.79
N GLU A 6 1.39 4.65 5.70
CA GLU A 6 2.31 3.59 6.07
C GLU A 6 2.19 3.19 7.56
N GLU A 7 2.12 4.16 8.47
CA GLU A 7 2.05 3.90 9.90
C GLU A 7 0.74 3.20 10.27
N ARG A 8 -0.38 3.64 9.68
CA ARG A 8 -1.68 3.01 9.89
C ARG A 8 -1.69 1.56 9.37
N ARG A 9 -1.08 1.30 8.21
CA ARG A 9 -0.89 -0.08 7.69
C ARG A 9 -0.05 -0.91 8.63
N ASN A 10 1.06 -0.37 9.15
CA ASN A 10 1.96 -1.06 10.07
C ASN A 10 1.26 -1.43 11.38
N ALA A 11 0.47 -0.52 11.94
CA ALA A 11 -0.32 -0.78 13.14
C ALA A 11 -1.32 -1.93 12.97
N VAL A 12 -1.89 -2.11 11.77
CA VAL A 12 -2.78 -3.25 11.49
C VAL A 12 -1.99 -4.56 11.38
N VAL A 13 -0.82 -4.57 10.73
CA VAL A 13 0.04 -5.76 10.64
C VAL A 13 0.44 -6.24 12.04
N GLU A 14 0.82 -5.32 12.92
CA GLU A 14 1.18 -5.64 14.30
C GLU A 14 -0.02 -6.23 15.08
N LYS A 15 -1.22 -5.66 14.92
CA LYS A 15 -2.44 -6.23 15.52
C LYS A 15 -2.77 -7.63 15.01
N ILE A 16 -2.50 -7.91 13.73
CA ILE A 16 -2.66 -9.26 13.15
C ILE A 16 -1.67 -10.23 13.83
N HIS A 17 -0.41 -9.84 13.99
CA HIS A 17 0.60 -10.65 14.66
C HIS A 17 0.22 -10.95 16.13
N GLN A 18 -0.14 -9.92 16.88
CA GLN A 18 -0.61 -10.06 18.27
C GLN A 18 -1.82 -10.99 18.37
N SER A 19 -2.75 -10.90 17.41
CA SER A 19 -3.93 -11.77 17.36
C SER A 19 -3.55 -13.23 17.09
N ALA A 20 -2.61 -13.48 16.16
CA ALA A 20 -2.11 -14.82 15.89
C ALA A 20 -1.46 -15.45 17.13
N VAL A 21 -0.62 -14.68 17.85
CA VAL A 21 -0.02 -15.11 19.12
C VAL A 21 -1.10 -15.41 20.16
N LYS A 22 -2.09 -14.53 20.33
CA LYS A 22 -3.19 -14.73 21.28
C LYS A 22 -3.99 -15.99 20.98
N ILE A 23 -4.31 -16.23 19.71
CA ILE A 23 -5.05 -17.43 19.27
C ILE A 23 -4.24 -18.69 19.55
N SER A 24 -2.94 -18.70 19.25
CA SER A 24 -2.08 -19.87 19.48
C SER A 24 -2.07 -20.30 20.95
N LYS A 25 -1.91 -19.33 21.87
CA LYS A 25 -1.98 -19.54 23.31
C LYS A 25 -3.36 -20.04 23.74
N ALA A 26 -4.43 -19.38 23.30
CA ALA A 26 -5.80 -19.74 23.67
C ALA A 26 -6.22 -21.13 23.18
N ARG A 27 -5.61 -21.63 22.09
CA ARG A 27 -5.91 -22.95 21.50
C ARG A 27 -4.92 -24.04 21.88
N GLY A 28 -3.89 -23.73 22.68
CA GLY A 28 -2.86 -24.70 23.06
C GLY A 28 -2.02 -25.20 21.87
N VAL A 29 -1.91 -24.42 20.81
CA VAL A 29 -1.14 -24.77 19.59
C VAL A 29 0.11 -23.90 19.48
N LYS A 30 1.14 -24.40 18.80
CA LYS A 30 2.35 -23.63 18.52
C LYS A 30 2.18 -22.83 17.23
N LEU A 31 2.41 -21.51 17.29
CA LEU A 31 2.58 -20.68 16.09
C LEU A 31 3.97 -20.98 15.50
N LEU A 32 4.02 -21.76 14.42
CA LEU A 32 5.30 -22.21 13.83
C LEU A 32 6.03 -21.11 13.05
N GLY A 33 5.31 -20.10 12.54
CA GLY A 33 5.92 -19.00 11.81
C GLY A 33 4.96 -17.83 11.61
N PHE A 34 5.52 -16.63 11.56
CA PHE A 34 4.85 -15.40 11.15
C PHE A 34 5.84 -14.61 10.30
N HIS A 35 5.66 -14.66 8.99
CA HIS A 35 6.60 -14.09 8.03
C HIS A 35 5.93 -12.95 7.26
N ILE A 36 6.48 -11.76 7.42
CA ILE A 36 6.13 -10.62 6.58
C ILE A 36 6.91 -10.80 5.28
N VAL A 37 6.22 -11.21 4.22
CA VAL A 37 6.84 -11.46 2.91
C VAL A 37 7.35 -10.15 2.30
N ASN A 38 6.56 -9.06 2.42
CA ASN A 38 6.91 -7.72 1.97
C ASN A 38 6.12 -6.65 2.75
N GLN A 39 6.69 -5.45 2.87
CA GLN A 39 6.12 -4.31 3.59
C GLN A 39 6.55 -2.98 2.95
N ASP A 40 6.28 -2.84 1.66
CA ASP A 40 6.82 -1.75 0.83
C ASP A 40 6.18 -0.39 1.18
N PRO A 41 6.93 0.73 1.13
CA PRO A 41 6.38 2.06 1.37
C PRO A 41 5.48 2.52 0.22
N PRO A 42 4.57 3.49 0.42
CA PRO A 42 3.87 4.15 -0.68
C PRO A 42 4.85 4.99 -1.51
N ALA A 43 4.50 5.22 -2.78
CA ALA A 43 5.25 6.13 -3.66
C ALA A 43 4.39 7.29 -4.14
N LEU A 44 5.05 8.42 -4.42
CA LEU A 44 4.46 9.58 -5.09
C LEU A 44 4.91 9.59 -6.54
N ALA A 45 3.97 9.82 -7.45
CA ALA A 45 4.33 10.07 -8.85
C ALA A 45 5.06 11.42 -8.96
N ALA A 46 6.08 11.49 -9.82
CA ALA A 46 6.82 12.72 -10.05
C ALA A 46 5.90 13.85 -10.54
N GLU A 47 6.03 15.04 -9.96
CA GLU A 47 5.17 16.19 -10.31
C GLU A 47 5.28 16.59 -11.79
N SER A 48 6.46 16.43 -12.41
CA SER A 48 6.66 16.66 -13.84
C SER A 48 5.81 15.73 -14.70
N ILE A 49 5.68 14.46 -14.31
CA ILE A 49 4.84 13.46 -15.00
C ILE A 49 3.36 13.79 -14.79
N ILE A 50 2.95 14.12 -13.57
CA ILE A 50 1.57 14.55 -13.28
C ILE A 50 1.20 15.77 -14.12
N ALA A 51 2.10 16.76 -14.23
CA ALA A 51 1.89 17.95 -15.04
C ALA A 51 1.76 17.61 -16.53
N ALA A 52 2.65 16.78 -17.07
CA ALA A 52 2.59 16.35 -18.46
C ALA A 52 1.28 15.62 -18.80
N MET A 53 0.84 14.69 -17.93
CA MET A 53 -0.42 13.96 -18.10
C MET A 53 -1.65 14.89 -18.05
N SER A 54 -1.62 15.89 -17.16
CA SER A 54 -2.69 16.90 -17.05
C SER A 54 -2.78 17.77 -18.31
N VAL A 55 -1.64 18.25 -18.81
CA VAL A 55 -1.56 19.05 -20.04
C VAL A 55 -2.07 18.24 -21.24
N ALA A 56 -1.61 17.00 -21.39
CA ALA A 56 -2.05 16.12 -22.48
C ALA A 56 -3.56 15.87 -22.46
N SER A 57 -4.13 15.59 -21.28
CA SER A 57 -5.59 15.39 -21.12
C SER A 57 -6.38 16.64 -21.53
N LYS A 58 -5.90 17.83 -21.14
CA LYS A 58 -6.53 19.12 -21.49
C LYS A 58 -6.46 19.40 -22.99
N GLN A 59 -5.31 19.17 -23.64
CA GLN A 59 -5.15 19.36 -25.09
C GLN A 59 -6.10 18.48 -25.90
N LEU A 60 -6.45 17.30 -25.38
CA LEU A 60 -7.39 16.36 -26.00
C LEU A 60 -8.86 16.60 -25.60
N ASN A 61 -9.15 17.67 -24.84
CA ASN A 61 -10.49 17.96 -24.30
C ASN A 61 -11.09 16.81 -23.47
N LEU A 62 -10.25 16.03 -22.78
CA LEU A 62 -10.68 14.94 -21.90
C LEU A 62 -10.88 15.44 -20.47
N SER A 63 -11.97 15.02 -19.84
CA SER A 63 -12.15 15.23 -18.40
C SER A 63 -11.20 14.33 -17.61
N SER A 64 -10.59 14.87 -16.56
CA SER A 64 -9.60 14.14 -15.74
C SER A 64 -9.63 14.62 -14.29
N LYS A 65 -9.12 13.79 -13.38
CA LYS A 65 -8.94 14.13 -11.96
C LYS A 65 -7.66 13.49 -11.41
N ARG A 66 -7.01 14.15 -10.46
CA ARG A 66 -5.94 13.53 -9.66
C ARG A 66 -6.53 12.48 -8.74
N MET A 67 -5.86 11.35 -8.58
CA MET A 67 -6.27 10.27 -7.70
C MET A 67 -5.09 9.38 -7.28
N ILE A 68 -5.27 8.65 -6.20
CA ILE A 68 -4.33 7.61 -5.74
C ILE A 68 -4.68 6.27 -6.37
N SER A 69 -3.68 5.42 -6.63
CA SER A 69 -3.92 4.01 -6.91
C SER A 69 -4.04 3.22 -5.60
N ARG A 70 -5.02 2.33 -5.52
CA ARG A 70 -5.19 1.40 -4.38
C ARG A 70 -4.53 0.04 -4.63
N ALA A 71 -4.32 -0.29 -5.90
CA ALA A 71 -3.50 -1.43 -6.28
C ALA A 71 -2.03 -1.01 -6.29
N TYR A 72 -1.13 -1.97 -6.07
CA TYR A 72 0.27 -1.77 -6.42
C TYR A 72 0.47 -2.12 -7.90
N HIS A 73 1.48 -1.52 -8.50
CA HIS A 73 1.87 -1.75 -9.89
C HIS A 73 3.39 -1.75 -9.95
N ASP A 74 3.97 -2.18 -11.07
CA ASP A 74 5.42 -2.11 -11.27
C ASP A 74 5.95 -0.68 -11.10
N SER A 75 5.14 0.33 -11.43
CA SER A 75 5.43 1.75 -11.19
C SER A 75 5.75 2.09 -9.73
N LEU A 76 5.33 1.28 -8.74
CA LEU A 76 5.71 1.46 -7.34
C LEU A 76 7.23 1.29 -7.13
N PHE A 77 7.86 0.41 -7.92
CA PHE A 77 9.28 0.05 -7.79
C PHE A 77 10.19 0.84 -8.75
N VAL A 78 9.60 1.70 -9.59
CA VAL A 78 10.29 2.56 -10.57
C VAL A 78 10.09 4.05 -10.25
N ALA A 79 9.30 4.35 -9.22
CA ALA A 79 8.96 5.70 -8.78
C ALA A 79 10.17 6.48 -8.24
#